data_AF-A0A2T3ZP18-F1
#
_entry.id   AF-A0A2T3ZP18-F1
#
_cell.length_a   1.000
_cell.length_b   1.000
_cell.length_c   1.000
_cell.angle_alpha   90.00
_cell.angle_beta   90.00
_cell.angle_gamma   90.00
#
_symmetry.space_group_name_H-M   'P 1'
#
loop_
_entity.id
_entity.type
_entity.pdbx_description
1 polymer ?
#
loop_
_entity_poly.entity_id
_entity_poly.type
_entity_poly.pdbx_seq_one_letter_code
_entity_poly.pdbx_strand_id
1 'polypeptide(L)'
;MPSITSLTNGTEFLPPGAFTHGDPDLICVPTQWYDIAIFIVGNYIAHAATVVTVPGQSTTWTVLHIVYATLFPVTGFIMGLRTILRLALLGKTDLHKAARAGALIKVVRKGDYKSSSGEAIILSKNKLWKPSIHGTYTLPDEYAFALVPSNAEFPVVVGGPNGDLSPANISSTYSPVKTIVSIVQLIFAISTIYRSRGDQIDRFGYAAFGLTVIQYAIMSFINLVANMTCPQYSHLYMVETELMRNLRANSDAHFQGVVGILQEDADDVSGEENLAEKRYGRRRYIRLAWLPVGLLPTVLTLLIILGLTKFQPGSDSTETQLAASQIWLMFGGAVASMPDLRNGWRYYLVRLRLYENAMGLWIVYSNLANGISGAFVVQY
;
A
#
# COMPACT_ATOMS: atom_id res chain seq x y z
N MET A 1 30.92 -24.51 -20.33
CA MET A 1 30.76 -24.97 -18.94
C MET A 1 31.68 -26.17 -18.76
N PRO A 2 32.78 -26.07 -17.99
CA PRO A 2 33.53 -27.26 -17.65
C PRO A 2 32.84 -27.94 -16.46
N SER A 3 32.61 -29.24 -16.64
CA SER A 3 32.13 -30.19 -15.64
C SER A 3 33.14 -30.30 -14.50
N ILE A 4 32.71 -30.05 -13.27
CA ILE A 4 33.53 -30.29 -12.08
C ILE A 4 33.63 -31.79 -11.91
N THR A 5 34.81 -32.30 -12.23
CA THR A 5 35.22 -33.68 -11.99
C THR A 5 35.81 -33.74 -10.60
N SER A 6 35.31 -34.70 -9.82
CA SER A 6 35.88 -35.26 -8.59
C SER A 6 37.36 -34.96 -8.38
N LEU A 7 37.67 -34.11 -7.38
CA LEU A 7 38.98 -33.98 -6.76
C LEU A 7 38.90 -34.53 -5.35
N THR A 8 39.26 -35.81 -5.20
CA THR A 8 39.72 -36.35 -3.93
C THR A 8 41.09 -35.75 -3.57
N ASN A 9 41.30 -35.46 -2.29
CA ASN A 9 42.56 -35.07 -1.64
C ASN A 9 43.03 -33.60 -1.74
N GLY A 10 42.16 -32.64 -1.46
CA GLY A 10 42.57 -31.30 -1.01
C GLY A 10 41.76 -30.89 0.20
N THR A 11 42.41 -30.48 1.30
CA THR A 11 41.77 -29.76 2.39
C THR A 11 41.26 -28.42 1.85
N GLU A 12 40.07 -28.41 1.27
CA GLU A 12 39.34 -27.19 0.99
C GLU A 12 39.05 -26.55 2.35
N PHE A 13 39.72 -25.43 2.62
CA PHE A 13 39.50 -24.65 3.82
C PHE A 13 38.09 -24.10 3.78
N LEU A 14 37.16 -24.82 4.41
CA LEU A 14 35.84 -24.32 4.72
C LEU A 14 36.00 -22.96 5.44
N PRO A 15 35.19 -21.95 5.09
CA PRO A 15 35.20 -20.68 5.81
C PRO A 15 35.05 -20.91 7.32
N PRO A 16 35.68 -20.10 8.19
CA PRO A 16 35.59 -20.29 9.64
C PRO A 16 34.13 -20.36 10.10
N GLY A 17 33.77 -21.47 10.76
CA GLY A 17 32.41 -21.72 11.24
C GLY A 17 31.44 -22.24 10.19
N ALA A 18 31.90 -22.58 8.97
CA ALA A 18 31.04 -23.21 7.97
C ALA A 18 30.75 -24.68 8.33
N PHE A 19 29.54 -25.12 8.06
CA PHE A 19 29.07 -26.49 8.31
C PHE A 19 28.56 -27.11 7.02
N THR A 20 28.95 -28.35 6.76
CA THR A 20 28.51 -29.11 5.59
C THR A 20 27.34 -30.04 5.88
N HIS A 21 26.96 -30.20 7.15
CA HIS A 21 25.86 -31.06 7.61
C HIS A 21 25.87 -32.49 7.04
N GLY A 22 27.04 -33.00 6.65
CA GLY A 22 27.20 -34.33 6.07
C GLY A 22 27.07 -34.39 4.55
N ASP A 23 26.81 -33.27 3.87
CA ASP A 23 26.77 -33.16 2.41
C ASP A 23 27.99 -32.34 1.91
N PRO A 24 28.93 -32.94 1.16
CA PRO A 24 30.13 -32.25 0.68
C PRO A 24 29.84 -31.14 -0.34
N ASP A 25 28.68 -31.14 -1.00
CA ASP A 25 28.29 -30.09 -1.94
C ASP A 25 27.64 -28.88 -1.23
N LEU A 26 27.43 -28.99 0.08
CA LEU A 26 26.75 -28.00 0.91
C LEU A 26 27.73 -27.22 1.79
N ILE A 27 27.83 -25.90 1.61
CA ILE A 27 28.61 -25.03 2.53
C ILE A 27 27.67 -24.02 3.18
N CYS A 28 27.25 -24.28 4.42
CA CYS A 28 26.49 -23.35 5.23
C CYS A 28 27.43 -22.43 6.00
N VAL A 29 27.44 -21.12 5.75
CA VAL A 29 28.17 -20.17 6.59
C VAL A 29 27.26 -19.51 7.63
N PRO A 30 27.77 -19.24 8.84
CA PRO A 30 26.98 -18.61 9.90
C PRO A 30 26.62 -17.19 9.46
N THR A 31 25.34 -16.85 9.58
CA THR A 31 24.86 -15.50 9.29
C THR A 31 25.61 -14.46 10.11
N GLN A 32 26.07 -13.44 9.42
CA GLN A 32 26.73 -12.31 10.04
C GLN A 32 25.72 -11.19 10.33
N TRP A 33 26.08 -10.28 11.24
CA TRP A 33 25.23 -9.14 11.58
C TRP A 33 24.88 -8.28 10.36
N TYR A 34 25.77 -8.19 9.37
CA TYR A 34 25.55 -7.41 8.16
C TYR A 34 24.50 -8.07 7.24
N ASP A 35 24.38 -9.40 7.23
CA ASP A 35 23.33 -10.09 6.46
C ASP A 35 21.95 -9.74 7.02
N ILE A 36 21.82 -9.68 8.35
CA ILE A 36 20.60 -9.24 9.05
C ILE A 36 20.31 -7.77 8.71
N ALA A 37 21.32 -6.91 8.74
CA ALA A 37 21.17 -5.50 8.41
C ALA A 37 20.71 -5.32 6.95
N ILE A 38 21.33 -6.00 6.00
CA ILE A 38 20.95 -5.98 4.57
C ILE A 38 19.52 -6.48 4.40
N PHE A 39 19.13 -7.55 5.09
CA PHE A 39 17.76 -8.06 5.06
C PHE A 39 16.74 -7.02 5.57
N ILE A 40 17.02 -6.37 6.70
CA ILE A 40 16.15 -5.32 7.26
C ILE A 40 16.05 -4.13 6.31
N VAL A 41 17.18 -3.67 5.77
CA VAL A 41 17.23 -2.55 4.84
C VAL A 41 16.45 -2.88 3.56
N GLY A 42 16.75 -4.03 2.96
CA GLY A 42 16.18 -4.48 1.71
C GLY A 42 14.69 -4.79 1.80
N ASN A 43 14.18 -5.26 2.94
CA ASN A 43 12.76 -5.62 3.07
C ASN A 43 11.92 -4.56 3.78
N TYR A 44 12.35 -4.08 4.95
CA TYR A 44 11.53 -3.24 5.81
C TYR A 44 11.69 -1.75 5.50
N ILE A 45 12.94 -1.28 5.41
CA ILE A 45 13.22 0.15 5.17
C ILE A 45 12.87 0.53 3.73
N ALA A 46 13.26 -0.31 2.76
CA ALA A 46 12.90 -0.09 1.36
C ALA A 46 11.38 -0.10 1.14
N HIS A 47 10.65 -0.99 1.82
CA HIS A 47 9.19 -0.97 1.81
C HIS A 47 8.65 0.35 2.37
N ALA A 48 9.08 0.73 3.58
CA ALA A 48 8.66 1.96 4.24
C ALA A 48 8.83 3.19 3.33
N ALA A 49 9.94 3.25 2.58
CA ALA A 49 10.24 4.35 1.67
C ALA A 49 9.36 4.36 0.42
N THR A 50 8.86 3.20 -0.03
CA THR A 50 8.16 3.05 -1.32
C THR A 50 6.63 3.05 -1.22
N VAL A 51 6.09 3.04 0.00
CA VAL A 51 4.65 3.06 0.26
C VAL A 51 3.96 4.21 -0.50
N VAL A 52 2.87 3.85 -1.17
CA VAL A 52 2.01 4.79 -1.88
C VAL A 52 1.12 5.53 -0.88
N THR A 53 1.14 6.85 -0.93
CA THR A 53 0.37 7.73 -0.05
C THR A 53 -0.87 8.28 -0.75
N VAL A 54 -1.88 8.67 0.02
CA VAL A 54 -3.11 9.26 -0.50
C VAL A 54 -2.94 10.78 -0.66
N PRO A 55 -3.56 11.42 -1.67
CA PRO A 55 -3.53 12.88 -1.82
C PRO A 55 -3.98 13.64 -0.57
N GLY A 56 -3.23 14.68 -0.19
CA GLY A 56 -3.51 15.55 0.96
C GLY A 56 -3.47 14.87 2.33
N GLN A 57 -2.84 13.69 2.43
CA GLN A 57 -2.61 13.00 3.69
C GLN A 57 -1.72 13.83 4.63
N SER A 58 -2.12 13.96 5.90
CA SER A 58 -1.32 14.66 6.91
C SER A 58 -0.04 13.89 7.23
N THR A 59 1.03 14.57 7.61
CA THR A 59 2.32 13.93 7.94
C THR A 59 2.19 12.87 9.03
N THR A 60 1.42 13.14 10.09
CA THR A 60 1.16 12.16 11.16
C THR A 60 0.48 10.91 10.62
N TRP A 61 -0.52 11.06 9.74
CA TRP A 61 -1.18 9.94 9.10
C TRP A 61 -0.24 9.21 8.13
N THR A 62 0.65 9.92 7.43
CA THR A 62 1.69 9.32 6.58
C THR A 62 2.61 8.42 7.40
N VAL A 63 3.14 8.92 8.53
CA VAL A 63 4.05 8.15 9.38
C VAL A 63 3.37 6.89 9.92
N LEU A 64 2.16 7.01 10.44
CA LEU A 64 1.41 5.85 10.92
C LEU A 64 1.11 4.86 9.78
N HIS A 65 0.72 5.36 8.62
CA HIS A 65 0.48 4.53 7.45
C HIS A 65 1.74 3.76 7.02
N ILE A 66 2.90 4.41 7.02
CA ILE A 66 4.19 3.76 6.75
C ILE A 66 4.47 2.66 7.78
N VAL A 67 4.33 2.95 9.08
CA VAL A 67 4.52 1.96 10.15
C VAL A 67 3.61 0.75 9.94
N TYR A 68 2.32 0.97 9.66
CA TYR A 68 1.39 -0.12 9.38
C TYR A 68 1.73 -0.90 8.11
N ALA A 69 2.13 -0.20 7.05
CA ALA A 69 2.58 -0.84 5.81
C ALA A 69 3.79 -1.74 6.06
N THR A 70 4.77 -1.26 6.82
CA THR A 70 5.97 -2.01 7.18
C THR A 70 5.67 -3.26 8.02
N LEU A 71 4.77 -3.16 8.99
CA LEU A 71 4.38 -4.30 9.82
C LEU A 71 3.48 -5.29 9.07
N PHE A 72 2.69 -4.80 8.11
CA PHE A 72 1.70 -5.59 7.38
C PHE A 72 1.78 -5.29 5.88
N PRO A 73 2.68 -5.98 5.13
CA PRO A 73 2.97 -5.68 3.72
C PRO A 73 1.75 -5.66 2.81
N VAL A 74 0.72 -6.45 3.15
CA VAL A 74 -0.55 -6.50 2.41
C VAL A 74 -1.29 -5.15 2.41
N THR A 75 -1.15 -4.33 3.44
CA THR A 75 -1.73 -2.98 3.45
C THR A 75 -1.09 -2.09 2.37
N GLY A 76 0.24 -2.17 2.19
CA GLY A 76 0.94 -1.51 1.09
C GLY A 76 0.48 -2.01 -0.28
N PHE A 77 0.32 -3.33 -0.44
CA PHE A 77 -0.21 -3.94 -1.66
C PHE A 77 -1.60 -3.39 -2.04
N ILE A 78 -2.55 -3.38 -1.08
CA ILE A 78 -3.92 -2.91 -1.33
C ILE A 78 -3.91 -1.45 -1.77
N MET A 79 -3.07 -0.62 -1.15
CA MET A 79 -2.95 0.80 -1.48
C MET A 79 -2.35 1.01 -2.86
N GLY A 80 -1.26 0.33 -3.20
CA GLY A 80 -0.68 0.38 -4.54
C GLY A 80 -1.68 -0.07 -5.61
N LEU A 81 -2.34 -1.22 -5.40
CA LEU A 81 -3.32 -1.76 -6.34
C LEU A 81 -4.52 -0.81 -6.54
N ARG A 82 -5.06 -0.23 -5.47
CA ARG A 82 -6.14 0.76 -5.58
C ARG A 82 -5.76 1.99 -6.37
N THR A 83 -4.52 2.43 -6.20
CA THR A 83 -4.02 3.61 -6.91
C THR A 83 -3.89 3.30 -8.40
N ILE A 84 -3.37 2.11 -8.74
CA ILE A 84 -3.32 1.61 -10.13
C ILE A 84 -4.72 1.50 -10.74
N LEU A 85 -5.67 0.90 -10.02
CA LEU A 85 -7.04 0.67 -10.49
C LEU A 85 -7.87 1.96 -10.66
N ARG A 86 -7.42 3.09 -10.09
CA ARG A 86 -8.02 4.41 -10.37
C ARG A 86 -7.72 4.89 -11.80
N LEU A 87 -6.76 4.27 -12.49
CA LEU A 87 -6.41 4.55 -13.89
C LEU A 87 -6.21 6.04 -14.15
N ALA A 88 -5.53 6.72 -13.23
CA ALA A 88 -5.30 8.15 -13.28
C ALA A 88 -4.50 8.57 -14.52
N LEU A 89 -3.61 7.71 -15.05
CA LEU A 89 -2.90 7.96 -16.32
C LEU A 89 -3.82 8.22 -17.51
N LEU A 90 -4.98 7.55 -17.52
CA LEU A 90 -5.94 7.63 -18.63
C LEU A 90 -6.78 8.91 -18.57
N GLY A 91 -6.50 9.83 -17.65
CA GLY A 91 -7.13 11.15 -17.61
C GLY A 91 -6.68 12.01 -18.79
N LYS A 92 -7.64 12.56 -19.54
CA LYS A 92 -7.40 13.39 -20.73
C LYS A 92 -6.70 14.71 -20.41
N THR A 93 -7.06 15.31 -19.28
CA THR A 93 -6.47 16.56 -18.77
C THR A 93 -5.95 16.37 -17.35
N ASP A 94 -5.13 17.29 -16.85
CA ASP A 94 -4.62 17.23 -15.47
C ASP A 94 -5.73 17.21 -14.42
N LEU A 95 -6.84 17.93 -14.67
CA LEU A 95 -8.04 17.86 -13.83
C LEU A 95 -8.64 16.44 -13.81
N HIS A 96 -8.75 15.77 -14.95
CA HIS A 96 -9.23 14.38 -14.99
C HIS A 96 -8.27 13.43 -14.27
N LYS A 97 -6.96 13.61 -14.44
CA LYS A 97 -5.95 12.80 -13.73
C LYS A 97 -6.05 13.03 -12.22
N ALA A 98 -6.21 14.27 -11.77
CA ALA A 98 -6.37 14.64 -10.37
C ALA A 98 -7.69 14.10 -9.78
N ALA A 99 -8.80 14.18 -10.52
CA ALA A 99 -10.09 13.63 -10.13
C ALA A 99 -9.99 12.11 -9.91
N ARG A 100 -9.42 11.39 -10.88
CA ARG A 100 -9.20 9.94 -10.81
C ARG A 100 -8.27 9.56 -9.68
N ALA A 101 -7.20 10.32 -9.47
CA ALA A 101 -6.29 10.13 -8.34
C ALA A 101 -6.95 10.40 -6.98
N GLY A 102 -8.11 11.07 -6.94
CA GLY A 102 -8.80 11.47 -5.72
C GLY A 102 -8.16 12.69 -5.05
N ALA A 103 -7.57 13.58 -5.84
CA ALA A 103 -6.90 14.79 -5.38
C ALA A 103 -7.78 16.05 -5.44
N LEU A 104 -9.01 15.94 -5.95
CA LEU A 104 -9.93 17.09 -6.11
C LEU A 104 -11.06 17.05 -5.08
N ILE A 105 -11.42 18.23 -4.58
CA ILE A 105 -12.51 18.42 -3.62
C ILE A 105 -13.48 19.52 -4.05
N LYS A 106 -14.76 19.35 -3.74
CA LYS A 106 -15.85 20.31 -3.92
C LYS A 106 -16.51 20.65 -2.58
N VAL A 107 -17.22 21.78 -2.50
CA VAL A 107 -18.00 22.15 -1.32
C VAL A 107 -19.34 21.45 -1.34
N VAL A 108 -19.80 20.97 -0.19
CA VAL A 108 -21.11 20.34 0.02
C VAL A 108 -21.75 20.84 1.32
N ARG A 109 -23.07 20.83 1.40
CA ARG A 109 -23.80 21.11 2.65
C ARG A 109 -23.82 19.85 3.53
N LYS A 110 -23.60 19.99 4.83
CA LYS A 110 -23.58 18.86 5.77
C LYS A 110 -24.94 18.17 5.91
N GLY A 111 -26.03 18.92 5.83
CA GLY A 111 -27.40 18.43 6.01
C GLY A 111 -27.91 17.59 4.84
N ASP A 112 -27.60 18.02 3.61
CA ASP A 112 -28.03 17.35 2.38
C ASP A 112 -27.29 16.02 2.17
N TYR A 113 -26.13 15.89 2.82
CA TYR A 113 -25.27 14.74 2.72
C TYR A 113 -25.60 13.69 3.80
N LYS A 114 -26.56 12.80 3.52
CA LYS A 114 -26.73 11.57 4.32
C LYS A 114 -25.36 10.87 4.37
N SER A 115 -24.88 10.56 5.58
CA SER A 115 -23.59 9.95 5.99
C SER A 115 -23.21 8.62 5.29
N SER A 116 -23.85 8.29 4.17
CA SER A 116 -23.72 7.08 3.38
C SER A 116 -22.58 7.14 2.37
N SER A 117 -22.05 8.33 2.01
CA SER A 117 -20.85 8.46 1.17
C SER A 117 -19.66 9.01 1.95
N GLY A 118 -18.71 8.15 2.30
CA GLY A 118 -17.36 8.46 2.77
C GLY A 118 -16.49 9.22 1.77
N GLU A 119 -17.11 10.12 1.01
CA GLU A 119 -16.51 11.02 0.05
C GLU A 119 -16.55 12.45 0.58
N ALA A 120 -17.44 12.81 1.52
CA ALA A 120 -17.19 13.96 2.37
C ALA A 120 -15.86 13.74 3.11
N ILE A 121 -14.85 14.53 2.76
CA ILE A 121 -13.84 14.89 3.75
C ILE A 121 -14.59 15.81 4.69
N ILE A 122 -15.34 15.19 5.62
CA ILE A 122 -15.73 15.88 6.84
C ILE A 122 -14.38 16.26 7.42
N LEU A 123 -13.96 17.50 7.15
CA LEU A 123 -12.77 18.10 7.73
C LEU A 123 -13.00 17.97 9.22
N SER A 124 -12.38 16.92 9.77
CA SER A 124 -12.51 16.60 11.16
C SER A 124 -12.01 17.84 11.89
N LYS A 125 -12.82 18.38 12.81
CA LYS A 125 -12.35 19.42 13.73
C LYS A 125 -11.14 18.93 14.54
N ASN A 126 -10.76 17.65 14.47
CA ASN A 126 -9.49 17.15 15.00
C ASN A 126 -8.28 17.72 14.25
N LYS A 127 -7.59 18.63 14.94
CA LYS A 127 -6.30 19.21 14.55
C LYS A 127 -5.25 18.17 14.14
N LEU A 128 -5.31 16.96 14.71
CA LEU A 128 -4.31 15.89 14.49
C LEU A 128 -4.38 15.24 13.10
N TRP A 129 -5.53 15.31 12.43
CA TRP A 129 -5.81 14.56 11.20
C TRP A 129 -6.30 15.46 10.06
N LYS A 130 -6.03 16.77 10.17
CA LYS A 130 -6.44 17.75 9.16
C LYS A 130 -5.70 17.45 7.84
N PRO A 131 -6.41 17.16 6.74
CA PRO A 131 -5.76 16.94 5.45
C PRO A 131 -5.19 18.25 4.90
N SER A 132 -4.12 18.11 4.13
CA SER A 132 -3.45 19.23 3.46
C SER A 132 -4.27 19.63 2.22
N ILE A 133 -4.91 20.79 2.29
CA ILE A 133 -5.66 21.39 1.18
C ILE A 133 -4.82 22.55 0.63
N HIS A 134 -4.68 22.62 -0.68
CA HIS A 134 -4.00 23.70 -1.37
C HIS A 134 -4.84 24.99 -1.33
N GLY A 135 -4.20 26.12 -1.11
CA GLY A 135 -4.86 27.43 -1.03
C GLY A 135 -5.46 27.75 0.35
N THR A 136 -6.26 28.80 0.39
CA THR A 136 -6.91 29.27 1.63
C THR A 136 -8.42 29.22 1.48
N TYR A 137 -9.12 28.85 2.54
CA TYR A 137 -10.57 28.85 2.56
C TYR A 137 -11.14 29.30 3.90
N THR A 138 -12.29 29.95 3.85
CA THR A 138 -13.20 30.13 4.98
C THR A 138 -14.54 29.53 4.58
N LEU A 139 -15.05 28.63 5.42
CA LEU A 139 -16.27 27.88 5.13
C LEU A 139 -17.21 28.00 6.34
N PRO A 140 -18.50 28.35 6.15
CA PRO A 140 -19.46 28.37 7.24
C PRO A 140 -19.65 26.98 7.85
N ASP A 141 -20.03 26.93 9.13
CA ASP A 141 -20.13 25.67 9.89
C ASP A 141 -21.13 24.66 9.29
N GLU A 142 -22.08 25.08 8.46
CA GLU A 142 -23.03 24.20 7.78
C GLU A 142 -22.46 23.43 6.58
N TYR A 143 -21.26 23.78 6.12
CA TYR A 143 -20.67 23.21 4.91
C TYR A 143 -19.39 22.41 5.22
N ALA A 144 -19.04 21.52 4.28
CA ALA A 144 -17.83 20.70 4.33
C ALA A 144 -17.26 20.50 2.92
N PHE A 145 -16.11 19.83 2.81
CA PHE A 145 -15.58 19.39 1.53
C PHE A 145 -15.94 17.93 1.25
N ALA A 146 -16.12 17.60 -0.02
CA ALA A 146 -16.23 16.24 -0.50
C ALA A 146 -15.30 16.02 -1.68
N LEU A 147 -14.80 14.80 -1.84
CA LEU A 147 -14.04 14.38 -2.99
C LEU A 147 -14.89 14.46 -4.25
N VAL A 148 -14.27 14.95 -5.31
CA VAL A 148 -14.87 14.94 -6.64
C VAL A 148 -14.85 13.50 -7.18
N PRO A 149 -15.94 13.03 -7.81
CA PRO A 149 -15.97 11.72 -8.46
C PRO A 149 -14.89 11.56 -9.53
N SER A 150 -14.40 10.34 -9.73
CA SER A 150 -13.34 10.03 -10.70
C SER A 150 -13.75 10.21 -12.17
N ASN A 151 -15.05 10.22 -12.44
CA ASN A 151 -15.65 10.42 -13.77
C ASN A 151 -16.26 11.82 -13.91
N ALA A 152 -15.87 12.77 -13.06
CA ALA A 152 -16.27 14.16 -13.20
C ALA A 152 -15.78 14.76 -14.52
N GLU A 153 -16.62 15.58 -15.12
CA GLU A 153 -16.32 16.35 -16.32
C GLU A 153 -15.99 17.79 -15.94
N PHE A 154 -15.10 18.40 -16.72
CA PHE A 154 -14.61 19.75 -16.51
C PHE A 154 -14.81 20.54 -17.80
N PRO A 155 -15.56 21.66 -17.78
CA PRO A 155 -15.75 22.47 -18.97
C PRO A 155 -14.41 23.05 -19.39
N VAL A 156 -14.17 23.08 -20.69
CA VAL A 156 -12.95 23.70 -21.21
C VAL A 156 -13.13 25.21 -21.18
N VAL A 157 -12.30 25.90 -20.40
CA VAL A 157 -12.31 27.37 -20.35
C VAL A 157 -11.67 27.89 -21.64
N VAL A 158 -12.50 28.44 -22.52
CA VAL A 158 -12.05 29.19 -23.70
C VAL A 158 -11.66 30.58 -23.22
N GLY A 159 -10.37 30.81 -23.05
CA GLY A 159 -9.84 31.94 -22.28
C GLY A 159 -8.79 32.72 -23.06
N GLY A 160 -9.16 33.31 -24.20
CA GLY A 160 -8.31 34.25 -24.91
C GLY A 160 -9.06 34.94 -26.07
N PRO A 161 -8.64 36.15 -26.49
CA PRO A 161 -9.23 36.86 -27.63
C PRO A 161 -9.19 36.07 -28.95
N ASN A 162 -8.40 34.99 -29.03
CA ASN A 162 -8.28 34.08 -30.17
C ASN A 162 -8.95 32.71 -29.95
N GLY A 163 -9.65 32.49 -28.84
CA GLY A 163 -10.29 31.20 -28.55
C GLY A 163 -9.34 30.08 -28.10
N ASP A 164 -8.12 30.41 -27.67
CA ASP A 164 -7.16 29.41 -27.21
C ASP A 164 -7.64 28.70 -25.92
N LEU A 165 -7.65 27.37 -25.99
CA LEU A 165 -7.99 26.47 -24.90
C LEU A 165 -6.81 26.46 -23.92
N SER A 166 -6.95 27.09 -22.76
CA SER A 166 -5.95 27.01 -21.69
C SER A 166 -6.37 25.94 -20.69
N PRO A 167 -5.85 24.71 -20.77
CA PRO A 167 -6.16 23.68 -19.78
C PRO A 167 -5.60 24.11 -18.42
N ALA A 168 -6.41 23.94 -17.36
CA ALA A 168 -5.91 24.13 -16.01
C ALA A 168 -4.85 23.07 -15.69
N ASN A 169 -3.61 23.51 -15.51
CA ASN A 169 -2.50 22.63 -15.14
C ASN A 169 -2.44 22.51 -13.61
N ILE A 170 -2.41 21.27 -13.13
CA ILE A 170 -2.25 20.97 -11.70
C ILE A 170 -0.89 20.33 -11.51
N SER A 171 -0.07 20.88 -10.61
CA SER A 171 1.21 20.30 -10.28
C SER A 171 1.02 18.90 -9.69
N SER A 172 1.61 17.91 -10.35
CA SER A 172 1.73 16.54 -9.87
C SER A 172 3.17 16.10 -9.94
N THR A 173 3.51 15.06 -9.19
CA THR A 173 4.86 14.48 -9.21
C THR A 173 4.75 12.98 -9.35
N TYR A 174 5.59 12.40 -10.21
CA TYR A 174 5.93 11.00 -10.17
C TYR A 174 7.17 10.88 -9.29
N SER A 175 7.22 9.89 -8.40
CA SER A 175 8.29 9.83 -7.40
C SER A 175 9.45 8.96 -7.88
N PRO A 176 10.47 9.50 -8.61
CA PRO A 176 11.55 8.70 -9.18
C PRO A 176 12.36 7.98 -8.11
N VAL A 177 12.53 8.60 -6.93
CA VAL A 177 13.22 7.99 -5.80
C VAL A 177 12.50 6.73 -5.34
N LYS A 178 11.18 6.79 -5.15
CA LYS A 178 10.37 5.62 -4.78
C LYS A 178 10.44 4.54 -5.86
N THR A 179 10.38 4.92 -7.14
CA THR A 179 10.52 4.00 -8.26
C THR A 179 11.87 3.26 -8.22
N ILE A 180 12.98 3.99 -8.07
CA ILE A 180 14.33 3.39 -7.99
C ILE A 180 14.45 2.47 -6.77
N VAL A 181 13.99 2.91 -5.59
CA VAL A 181 14.01 2.07 -4.38
C VAL A 181 13.16 0.82 -4.57
N SER A 182 11.98 0.90 -5.20
CA SER A 182 11.16 -0.27 -5.51
C SER A 182 11.83 -1.23 -6.49
N ILE A 183 12.61 -0.73 -7.47
CA ILE A 183 13.38 -1.57 -8.39
C ILE A 183 14.48 -2.32 -7.62
N VAL A 184 15.27 -1.60 -6.82
CA VAL A 184 16.36 -2.20 -6.02
C VAL A 184 15.78 -3.24 -5.06
N GLN A 185 14.69 -2.91 -4.38
CA GLN A 185 13.99 -3.82 -3.48
C GLN A 185 13.47 -5.06 -4.21
N LEU A 186 12.87 -4.90 -5.39
CA LEU A 186 12.35 -6.02 -6.18
C LEU A 186 13.48 -6.94 -6.65
N ILE A 187 14.60 -6.38 -7.13
CA ILE A 187 15.78 -7.16 -7.50
C ILE A 187 16.32 -7.91 -6.29
N PHE A 188 16.50 -7.23 -5.16
CA PHE A 188 16.98 -7.84 -3.93
C PHE A 188 16.08 -9.00 -3.47
N ALA A 189 14.77 -8.80 -3.51
CA ALA A 189 13.79 -9.81 -3.14
C ALA A 189 13.83 -11.02 -4.08
N ILE A 190 13.86 -10.79 -5.39
CA ILE A 190 13.96 -11.87 -6.40
C ILE A 190 15.29 -12.62 -6.28
N SER A 191 16.41 -11.92 -6.11
CA SER A 191 17.72 -12.54 -5.91
C SER A 191 17.76 -13.41 -4.66
N THR A 192 17.12 -12.97 -3.57
CA THR A 192 17.02 -13.77 -2.35
C THR A 192 16.22 -15.04 -2.60
N ILE A 193 15.04 -14.94 -3.25
CA ILE A 193 14.21 -16.11 -3.60
C ILE A 193 14.97 -17.06 -4.53
N TYR A 194 15.73 -16.54 -5.49
CA TYR A 194 16.53 -17.34 -6.42
C TYR A 194 17.65 -18.10 -5.70
N ARG A 195 18.40 -17.42 -4.82
CA ARG A 195 19.45 -18.04 -3.98
C ARG A 195 18.92 -19.02 -2.96
N SER A 196 17.63 -18.93 -2.62
CA SER A 196 16.98 -19.89 -1.72
C SER A 196 16.71 -21.24 -2.40
N ARG A 197 16.85 -21.34 -3.73
CA ARG A 197 16.68 -22.60 -4.46
C ARG A 197 17.87 -23.54 -4.22
N GLY A 198 17.59 -24.84 -4.26
CA GLY A 198 18.55 -25.88 -3.90
C GLY A 198 18.48 -26.16 -2.41
N ASP A 199 19.63 -26.23 -1.77
CA ASP A 199 19.83 -26.74 -0.42
C ASP A 199 18.88 -26.19 0.65
N GLN A 200 18.60 -24.88 0.63
CA GLN A 200 17.70 -24.28 1.63
C GLN A 200 16.26 -24.82 1.47
N ILE A 201 15.76 -24.98 0.25
CA ILE A 201 14.44 -25.56 -0.02
C ILE A 201 14.48 -27.08 0.16
N ASP A 202 15.54 -27.76 -0.24
CA ASP A 202 15.62 -29.23 -0.10
C ASP A 202 15.64 -29.64 1.38
N ARG A 203 16.28 -28.81 2.22
CA ARG A 203 16.43 -29.07 3.66
C ARG A 203 15.29 -28.56 4.53
N PHE A 204 14.79 -27.35 4.26
CA PHE A 204 13.73 -26.72 5.06
C PHE A 204 12.35 -26.74 4.36
N GLY A 205 12.28 -27.23 3.13
CA GLY A 205 11.04 -27.33 2.38
C GLY A 205 10.33 -25.98 2.26
N TYR A 206 9.02 -25.99 2.50
CA TYR A 206 8.23 -24.75 2.55
C TYR A 206 8.54 -23.83 3.74
N ALA A 207 9.37 -24.24 4.69
CA ALA A 207 9.83 -23.42 5.82
C ALA A 207 11.11 -22.63 5.51
N ALA A 208 11.69 -22.81 4.32
CA ALA A 208 12.91 -22.13 3.92
C ALA A 208 12.80 -20.61 4.11
N PHE A 209 13.73 -20.06 4.89
CA PHE A 209 13.68 -18.66 5.32
C PHE A 209 13.58 -17.68 4.15
N GLY A 210 14.29 -17.92 3.04
CA GLY A 210 14.25 -16.99 1.92
C GLY A 210 12.93 -16.99 1.14
N LEU A 211 12.04 -17.95 1.38
CA LEU A 211 10.65 -17.90 0.90
C LEU A 211 9.82 -16.83 1.60
N THR A 212 10.21 -16.38 2.80
CA THR A 212 9.53 -15.27 3.50
C THR A 212 9.59 -13.96 2.71
N VAL A 213 10.56 -13.83 1.81
CA VAL A 213 10.78 -12.62 1.00
C VAL A 213 9.78 -12.49 -0.16
N ILE A 214 9.03 -13.55 -0.48
CA ILE A 214 8.04 -13.57 -1.57
C ILE A 214 6.99 -12.45 -1.42
N GLN A 215 6.51 -12.20 -0.19
CA GLN A 215 5.54 -11.13 0.05
C GLN A 215 6.11 -9.75 -0.27
N TYR A 216 7.39 -9.53 0.05
CA TYR A 216 8.07 -8.29 -0.27
C TYR A 216 8.30 -8.15 -1.77
N ALA A 217 8.60 -9.23 -2.49
CA ALA A 217 8.69 -9.20 -3.95
C ALA A 217 7.36 -8.76 -4.60
N ILE A 218 6.24 -9.38 -4.22
CA ILE A 218 4.90 -9.07 -4.75
C ILE A 218 4.54 -7.61 -4.46
N MET A 219 4.72 -7.17 -3.21
CA MET A 219 4.40 -5.81 -2.81
C MET A 219 5.30 -4.79 -3.51
N SER A 220 6.60 -5.05 -3.63
CA SER A 220 7.55 -4.15 -4.30
C SER A 220 7.22 -3.97 -5.77
N PHE A 221 6.79 -5.05 -6.44
CA PHE A 221 6.30 -4.97 -7.80
C PHE A 221 5.07 -4.06 -7.92
N ILE A 222 4.10 -4.19 -7.01
CA ILE A 222 2.91 -3.33 -7.01
C ILE A 222 3.26 -1.88 -6.70
N ASN A 223 4.15 -1.62 -5.74
CA ASN A 223 4.64 -0.27 -5.46
C ASN A 223 5.38 0.32 -6.66
N LEU A 224 6.18 -0.47 -7.38
CA LEU A 224 6.87 -0.04 -8.59
C LEU A 224 5.87 0.41 -9.65
N VAL A 225 4.90 -0.45 -10.00
CA VAL A 225 3.87 -0.13 -11.00
C VAL A 225 3.06 1.10 -10.57
N ALA A 226 2.68 1.20 -9.29
CA ALA A 226 1.94 2.34 -8.78
C ALA A 226 2.75 3.64 -8.85
N ASN A 227 4.02 3.64 -8.43
CA ASN A 227 4.87 4.84 -8.45
C ASN A 227 5.23 5.29 -9.87
N MET A 228 5.28 4.37 -10.85
CA MET A 228 5.50 4.69 -12.27
C MET A 228 4.25 5.22 -12.96
N THR A 229 3.08 4.69 -12.62
CA THR A 229 1.84 4.99 -13.34
C THR A 229 1.01 6.07 -12.65
N CYS A 230 1.04 6.19 -11.33
CA CYS A 230 0.09 7.06 -10.65
C CYS A 230 0.71 8.43 -10.31
N PRO A 231 0.13 9.54 -10.78
CA PRO A 231 0.56 10.87 -10.36
C PRO A 231 0.28 11.06 -8.87
N GLN A 232 1.25 11.61 -8.14
CA GLN A 232 1.14 11.90 -6.72
C GLN A 232 0.87 13.38 -6.50
N TYR A 233 -0.02 13.66 -5.56
CA TYR A 233 -0.44 15.01 -5.20
C TYR A 233 -0.18 15.22 -3.71
N SER A 234 0.58 16.24 -3.36
CA SER A 234 0.89 16.58 -1.96
C SER A 234 -0.32 17.15 -1.21
N HIS A 235 -1.25 17.77 -1.95
CA HIS A 235 -2.43 18.44 -1.42
C HIS A 235 -3.69 18.01 -2.15
N LEU A 236 -4.83 18.27 -1.52
CA LEU A 236 -6.14 18.29 -2.18
C LEU A 236 -6.37 19.67 -2.80
N TYR A 237 -6.96 19.71 -3.98
CA TYR A 237 -7.22 20.95 -4.72
C TYR A 237 -8.73 21.20 -4.84
N MET A 238 -9.14 22.44 -4.59
CA MET A 238 -10.54 22.84 -4.66
C MET A 238 -10.96 23.05 -6.12
N VAL A 239 -12.14 22.55 -6.48
CA VAL A 239 -12.81 22.88 -7.75
C VAL A 239 -14.06 23.71 -7.48
N GLU A 240 -14.32 24.65 -8.37
CA GLU A 240 -15.46 25.56 -8.30
C GLU A 240 -16.76 24.83 -8.65
N THR A 241 -17.78 25.08 -7.84
CA THR A 241 -19.15 24.61 -8.03
C THR A 241 -20.11 25.79 -7.98
N GLU A 242 -21.37 25.62 -8.42
CA GLU A 242 -22.43 26.60 -8.21
C GLU A 242 -22.60 26.93 -6.73
N LEU A 243 -22.51 25.93 -5.85
CA LEU A 243 -22.56 26.15 -4.41
C LEU A 243 -21.42 27.06 -3.92
N MET A 244 -20.19 26.85 -4.42
CA MET A 244 -19.05 27.70 -4.05
C MET A 244 -19.24 29.15 -4.54
N ARG A 245 -19.80 29.34 -5.74
CA ARG A 245 -20.13 30.67 -6.28
C ARG A 245 -21.21 31.37 -5.47
N ASN A 246 -22.27 30.65 -5.12
CA ASN A 246 -23.34 31.16 -4.27
C ASN A 246 -22.85 31.54 -2.88
N LEU A 247 -21.95 30.75 -2.29
CA LEU A 247 -21.34 31.06 -1.01
C LEU A 247 -20.44 32.30 -1.07
N ARG A 248 -19.63 32.45 -2.12
CA ARG A 248 -18.80 33.65 -2.32
C ARG A 248 -19.64 34.92 -2.47
N ALA A 249 -20.83 34.83 -3.07
CA ALA A 249 -21.72 35.96 -3.28
C ALA A 249 -22.57 36.33 -2.06
N ASN A 250 -22.96 35.34 -1.24
CA ASN A 250 -24.01 35.51 -0.21
C ASN A 250 -23.54 35.24 1.23
N SER A 251 -22.26 34.98 1.46
CA SER A 251 -21.73 34.68 2.80
C SER A 251 -20.25 35.11 2.94
N ASP A 252 -19.71 35.04 4.15
CA ASP A 252 -18.28 35.31 4.44
C ASP A 252 -17.33 34.18 3.98
N ALA A 253 -17.77 33.36 3.03
CA ALA A 253 -17.01 32.24 2.52
C ALA A 253 -15.99 32.71 1.47
N HIS A 254 -14.73 32.38 1.71
CA HIS A 254 -13.61 32.73 0.85
C HIS A 254 -12.94 31.47 0.34
N PHE A 255 -12.52 31.47 -0.93
CA PHE A 255 -11.82 30.35 -1.55
C PHE A 255 -10.74 30.89 -2.48
N GLN A 256 -9.48 30.61 -2.17
CA GLN A 256 -8.32 30.89 -3.03
C GLN A 256 -7.60 29.60 -3.38
N GLY A 257 -6.95 29.56 -4.55
CA GLY A 257 -6.29 28.35 -5.05
C GLY A 257 -7.26 27.33 -5.65
N VAL A 258 -8.40 27.79 -6.17
CA VAL A 258 -9.33 26.97 -6.93
C VAL A 258 -8.73 26.67 -8.31
N VAL A 259 -8.66 25.39 -8.68
CA VAL A 259 -7.87 24.92 -9.83
C VAL A 259 -8.71 24.63 -11.08
N GLY A 260 -10.03 24.78 -11.03
CA GLY A 260 -10.90 24.52 -12.17
C GLY A 260 -12.38 24.60 -11.80
N ILE A 261 -13.25 24.56 -12.81
CA ILE A 261 -14.70 24.56 -12.65
C ILE A 261 -15.21 23.13 -12.83
N LEU A 262 -16.11 22.67 -11.99
CA LEU A 262 -16.77 21.38 -12.14
C LEU A 262 -18.03 21.54 -13.01
N GLN A 263 -18.24 20.65 -13.98
CA GLN A 263 -19.52 20.58 -14.68
C GLN A 263 -20.54 19.88 -13.80
N GLU A 264 -21.63 20.57 -13.48
CA GLU A 264 -22.71 20.05 -12.63
C GLU A 264 -23.91 19.71 -13.52
N ASP A 265 -24.30 18.44 -13.56
CA ASP A 265 -25.47 18.00 -14.32
C ASP A 265 -26.75 18.37 -13.56
N ALA A 266 -27.73 18.95 -14.24
CA ALA A 266 -28.98 19.45 -13.63
C ALA A 266 -29.85 18.36 -12.95
N ASP A 267 -29.58 17.08 -13.23
CA ASP A 267 -30.31 15.93 -12.67
C ASP A 267 -29.84 15.50 -11.27
N ASP A 268 -28.75 16.09 -10.74
CA ASP A 268 -28.12 15.63 -9.50
C ASP A 268 -28.97 15.90 -8.24
N VAL A 269 -29.99 16.78 -8.29
CA VAL A 269 -30.79 17.18 -7.12
C VAL A 269 -31.98 16.25 -6.83
N SER A 270 -32.58 15.62 -7.85
CA SER A 270 -33.77 14.75 -7.68
C SER A 270 -33.44 13.26 -7.57
N GLY A 271 -32.24 12.85 -7.99
CA GLY A 271 -31.75 11.46 -7.93
C GLY A 271 -31.07 11.07 -6.61
N GLU A 272 -30.79 12.02 -5.72
CA GLU A 272 -29.91 11.83 -4.56
C GLU A 272 -30.45 10.84 -3.52
N GLU A 273 -31.77 10.81 -3.27
CA GLU A 273 -32.35 9.92 -2.26
C GLU A 273 -32.33 8.44 -2.69
N ASN A 274 -32.72 8.16 -3.94
CA ASN A 274 -32.65 6.82 -4.54
C ASN A 274 -31.20 6.35 -4.78
N LEU A 275 -30.27 7.28 -5.03
CA LEU A 275 -28.85 6.97 -5.14
C LEU A 275 -28.23 6.63 -3.77
N ALA A 276 -28.62 7.28 -2.69
CA ALA A 276 -28.05 7.04 -1.35
C ALA A 276 -28.29 5.60 -0.87
N GLU A 277 -29.47 5.03 -1.13
CA GLU A 277 -29.83 3.65 -0.80
C GLU A 277 -29.13 2.64 -1.73
N LYS A 278 -29.13 2.88 -3.05
CA LYS A 278 -28.34 2.08 -4.01
C LYS A 278 -26.84 2.10 -3.70
N ARG A 279 -26.29 3.25 -3.27
CA ARG A 279 -24.87 3.42 -2.88
C ARG A 279 -24.56 2.70 -1.56
N TYR A 280 -25.49 2.63 -0.61
CA TYR A 280 -25.33 1.86 0.63
C TYR A 280 -25.22 0.34 0.36
N GLY A 281 -26.12 -0.22 -0.47
CA GLY A 281 -26.05 -1.62 -0.90
C GLY A 281 -24.79 -1.93 -1.71
N ARG A 282 -24.45 -1.06 -2.67
CA ARG A 282 -23.21 -1.15 -3.48
C ARG A 282 -21.95 -1.09 -2.60
N ARG A 283 -21.95 -0.36 -1.49
CA ARG A 283 -20.81 -0.31 -0.54
C ARG A 283 -20.61 -1.61 0.21
N ARG A 284 -21.68 -2.29 0.63
CA ARG A 284 -21.57 -3.63 1.23
C ARG A 284 -20.98 -4.61 0.22
N TYR A 285 -21.43 -4.56 -1.02
CA TYR A 285 -20.90 -5.37 -2.11
C TYR A 285 -19.43 -5.06 -2.42
N ILE A 286 -19.06 -3.78 -2.54
CA ILE A 286 -17.66 -3.37 -2.74
C ILE A 286 -16.77 -3.84 -1.59
N ARG A 287 -17.20 -3.70 -0.32
CA ARG A 287 -16.43 -4.19 0.84
C ARG A 287 -16.21 -5.70 0.78
N LEU A 288 -17.25 -6.46 0.45
CA LEU A 288 -17.13 -7.91 0.26
C LEU A 288 -16.25 -8.27 -0.95
N ALA A 289 -16.29 -7.47 -2.01
CA ALA A 289 -15.45 -7.65 -3.20
C ALA A 289 -13.96 -7.37 -2.95
N TRP A 290 -13.60 -6.54 -1.95
CA TRP A 290 -12.20 -6.31 -1.57
C TRP A 290 -11.61 -7.39 -0.66
N LEU A 291 -12.43 -8.26 -0.04
CA LEU A 291 -11.94 -9.36 0.78
C LEU A 291 -11.04 -10.34 -0.02
N PRO A 292 -11.46 -10.87 -1.18
CA PRO A 292 -10.61 -11.71 -2.02
C PRO A 292 -9.32 -11.00 -2.47
N VAL A 293 -9.41 -9.69 -2.76
CA VAL A 293 -8.25 -8.89 -3.20
C VAL A 293 -7.22 -8.73 -2.08
N GLY A 294 -7.66 -8.58 -0.83
CA GLY A 294 -6.78 -8.54 0.33
C GLY A 294 -6.04 -9.85 0.59
N LEU A 295 -6.65 -10.99 0.26
CA LEU A 295 -6.02 -12.31 0.37
C LEU A 295 -5.07 -12.62 -0.79
N LEU A 296 -5.15 -11.88 -1.90
CA LEU A 296 -4.40 -12.17 -3.11
C LEU A 296 -2.88 -12.28 -2.89
N PRO A 297 -2.20 -11.38 -2.13
CA PRO A 297 -0.76 -11.53 -1.86
C PRO A 297 -0.43 -12.81 -1.09
N THR A 298 -1.28 -13.19 -0.14
CA THR A 298 -1.13 -14.44 0.62
C THR A 298 -1.31 -15.64 -0.30
N VAL A 299 -2.35 -15.66 -1.13
CA VAL A 299 -2.61 -16.73 -2.10
C VAL A 299 -1.45 -16.86 -3.09
N LEU A 300 -0.99 -15.76 -3.68
CA LEU A 300 0.17 -15.76 -4.58
C LEU A 300 1.43 -16.28 -3.88
N THR A 301 1.65 -15.88 -2.63
CA THR A 301 2.78 -16.38 -1.84
C THR A 301 2.70 -17.89 -1.68
N LEU A 302 1.53 -18.42 -1.30
CA LEU A 302 1.31 -19.86 -1.15
C LEU A 302 1.46 -20.62 -2.48
N LEU A 303 1.02 -20.05 -3.60
CA LEU A 303 1.20 -20.64 -4.93
C LEU A 303 2.67 -20.69 -5.34
N ILE A 304 3.45 -19.65 -5.05
CA ILE A 304 4.89 -19.63 -5.32
C ILE A 304 5.60 -20.65 -4.43
N ILE A 305 5.27 -20.71 -3.14
CA ILE A 305 5.80 -21.73 -2.22
C ILE A 305 5.45 -23.13 -2.73
N LEU A 306 4.19 -23.38 -3.08
CA LEU A 306 3.75 -24.66 -3.67
C LEU A 306 4.56 -25.00 -4.94
N GLY A 307 4.77 -24.02 -5.83
CA GLY A 307 5.53 -24.24 -7.07
C GLY A 307 6.99 -24.56 -6.83
N LEU A 308 7.61 -23.95 -5.81
CA LEU A 308 9.03 -24.13 -5.48
C LEU A 308 9.30 -25.38 -4.64
N THR A 309 8.39 -25.74 -3.73
CA THR A 309 8.65 -26.79 -2.72
C THR A 309 7.68 -27.98 -2.81
N LYS A 310 6.62 -27.88 -3.62
CA LYS A 310 5.50 -28.82 -3.66
C LYS A 310 4.84 -29.03 -2.29
N PHE A 311 4.99 -28.06 -1.38
CA PHE A 311 4.64 -28.18 0.04
C PHE A 311 5.24 -29.41 0.75
N GLN A 312 6.38 -29.89 0.28
CA GLN A 312 7.11 -30.93 0.99
C GLN A 312 7.76 -30.31 2.25
N PRO A 313 7.56 -30.91 3.44
CA PRO A 313 8.30 -30.49 4.63
C PRO A 313 9.76 -30.90 4.45
N GLY A 314 10.68 -29.99 4.80
CA GLY A 314 12.10 -30.32 4.79
C GLY A 314 12.49 -31.14 6.01
N SER A 315 13.54 -31.97 5.89
CA SER A 315 13.99 -32.91 6.93
C SER A 315 14.31 -32.25 8.27
N ASP A 316 14.73 -30.98 8.23
CA ASP A 316 15.28 -30.26 9.39
C ASP A 316 14.36 -29.12 9.87
N SER A 317 13.11 -29.11 9.39
CA SER A 317 12.13 -28.08 9.76
C SER A 317 11.43 -28.46 11.07
N THR A 318 11.47 -27.59 12.07
CA THR A 318 10.69 -27.82 13.31
C THR A 318 9.21 -27.49 13.12
N GLU A 319 8.31 -28.25 13.75
CA GLU A 319 6.85 -27.98 13.73
C GLU A 319 6.51 -26.53 14.14
N THR A 320 7.32 -25.94 15.02
CA THR A 320 7.19 -24.55 15.47
C THR A 320 7.56 -23.54 14.38
N GLN A 321 8.60 -23.78 13.57
CA GLN A 321 8.97 -22.93 12.43
C GLN A 321 7.90 -23.00 11.32
N LEU A 322 7.37 -24.20 11.09
CA LEU A 322 6.28 -24.44 10.14
C LEU A 322 5.00 -23.72 10.57
N ALA A 323 4.61 -23.84 11.85
CA ALA A 323 3.44 -23.15 12.38
C ALA A 323 3.62 -21.62 12.37
N ALA A 324 4.79 -21.11 12.75
CA ALA A 324 5.04 -19.67 12.84
C ALA A 324 4.96 -18.96 11.47
N SER A 325 5.57 -19.55 10.43
CA SER A 325 5.51 -19.02 9.07
C SER A 325 4.09 -19.02 8.49
N GLN A 326 3.35 -20.11 8.68
CA GLN A 326 1.97 -20.26 8.21
C GLN A 326 1.00 -19.34 8.97
N ILE A 327 1.16 -19.22 10.29
CA ILE A 327 0.37 -18.29 11.12
C ILE A 327 0.63 -16.84 10.71
N TRP A 328 1.88 -16.46 10.42
CA TRP A 328 2.20 -15.10 9.97
C TRP A 328 1.56 -14.77 8.62
N LEU A 329 1.66 -15.67 7.63
CA LEU A 329 1.03 -15.49 6.30
C LEU A 329 -0.49 -15.39 6.40
N MET A 330 -1.11 -16.24 7.22
CA MET A 330 -2.56 -16.25 7.43
C MET A 330 -3.04 -15.04 8.24
N PHE A 331 -2.34 -14.67 9.32
CA PHE A 331 -2.68 -13.53 10.15
C PHE A 331 -2.52 -12.22 9.37
N GLY A 332 -1.39 -12.03 8.67
CA GLY A 332 -1.16 -10.87 7.81
C GLY A 332 -2.22 -10.73 6.71
N GLY A 333 -2.58 -11.85 6.06
CA GLY A 333 -3.66 -11.90 5.08
C GLY A 333 -5.03 -11.57 5.68
N ALA A 334 -5.39 -12.16 6.81
CA ALA A 334 -6.67 -11.94 7.49
C ALA A 334 -6.82 -10.50 7.99
N VAL A 335 -5.78 -9.97 8.64
CA VAL A 335 -5.73 -8.58 9.14
C VAL A 335 -5.90 -7.57 8.01
N ALA A 336 -5.24 -7.80 6.87
CA ALA A 336 -5.31 -6.87 5.76
C ALA A 336 -6.58 -7.03 4.90
N SER A 337 -7.18 -8.22 4.90
CA SER A 337 -8.47 -8.48 4.24
C SER A 337 -9.64 -7.90 5.02
N MET A 338 -9.47 -7.59 6.30
CA MET A 338 -10.47 -6.81 7.03
C MET A 338 -10.74 -5.50 6.26
N PRO A 339 -11.98 -5.28 5.83
CA PRO A 339 -12.30 -4.24 4.86
C PRO A 339 -11.79 -2.88 5.32
N ASP A 340 -11.27 -2.13 4.36
CA ASP A 340 -10.81 -0.77 4.55
C ASP A 340 -11.98 0.10 5.05
N LEU A 341 -12.00 0.30 6.36
CA LEU A 341 -12.98 1.08 7.09
C LEU A 341 -12.62 2.55 6.97
N ARG A 342 -12.69 3.07 5.73
CA ARG A 342 -12.51 4.48 5.40
C ARG A 342 -13.48 5.40 6.16
N ASN A 343 -14.51 4.87 6.81
CA ASN A 343 -15.47 5.63 7.61
C ASN A 343 -15.50 5.13 9.05
N GLY A 344 -14.79 5.83 9.94
CA GLY A 344 -15.10 5.83 11.37
C GLY A 344 -13.96 5.42 12.30
N TRP A 345 -13.41 6.43 12.96
CA TRP A 345 -12.57 6.41 14.17
C TRP A 345 -12.86 5.28 15.18
N ARG A 346 -14.11 4.83 15.31
CA ARG A 346 -14.52 3.75 16.23
C ARG A 346 -13.92 2.38 15.89
N TYR A 347 -13.61 2.10 14.62
CA TYR A 347 -13.06 0.80 14.21
C TYR A 347 -11.52 0.76 14.19
N TYR A 348 -10.87 1.90 14.04
CA TYR A 348 -9.42 2.04 14.18
C TYR A 348 -8.97 1.73 15.62
N LEU A 349 -9.74 2.14 16.64
CA LEU A 349 -9.50 1.81 18.05
C LEU A 349 -9.76 0.33 18.39
N VAL A 350 -10.73 -0.33 17.73
CA VAL A 350 -10.96 -1.79 17.87
C VAL A 350 -9.81 -2.57 17.24
N ARG A 351 -9.29 -2.09 16.09
CA ARG A 351 -8.04 -2.59 15.51
C ARG A 351 -6.89 -2.44 16.49
N LEU A 352 -6.65 -1.24 17.04
CA LEU A 352 -5.61 -1.01 18.05
C LEU A 352 -5.71 -1.94 19.26
N ARG A 353 -6.91 -2.23 19.79
CA ARG A 353 -7.09 -3.22 20.89
C ARG A 353 -6.85 -4.67 20.47
N LEU A 354 -7.29 -5.07 19.27
CA LEU A 354 -6.92 -6.38 18.71
C LEU A 354 -5.41 -6.47 18.43
N TYR A 355 -4.76 -5.34 18.13
CA TYR A 355 -3.33 -5.23 17.88
C TYR A 355 -2.48 -5.12 19.15
N GLU A 356 -2.97 -4.56 20.26
CA GLU A 356 -2.31 -4.67 21.58
C GLU A 356 -2.19 -6.15 21.98
N ASN A 357 -3.23 -6.94 21.72
CA ASN A 357 -3.19 -8.40 21.88
C ASN A 357 -2.25 -9.08 20.85
N ALA A 358 -2.16 -8.56 19.62
CA ALA A 358 -1.25 -9.07 18.59
C ALA A 358 0.22 -8.70 18.83
N MET A 359 0.50 -7.57 19.49
CA MET A 359 1.84 -7.17 19.92
C MET A 359 2.29 -8.01 21.11
N GLY A 360 1.35 -8.43 21.97
CA GLY A 360 1.57 -9.54 22.90
C GLY A 360 1.97 -10.84 22.19
N LEU A 361 1.28 -11.20 21.08
CA LEU A 361 1.66 -12.32 20.21
C LEU A 361 3.01 -12.11 19.50
N TRP A 362 3.38 -10.89 19.12
CA TRP A 362 4.68 -10.56 18.54
C TRP A 362 5.81 -10.63 19.58
N ILE A 363 5.56 -10.23 20.82
CA ILE A 363 6.49 -10.43 21.94
C ILE A 363 6.66 -11.93 22.21
N VAL A 364 5.58 -12.70 22.19
CA VAL A 364 5.62 -14.17 22.26
C VAL A 364 6.37 -14.77 21.07
N TYR A 365 6.17 -14.26 19.85
CA TYR A 365 6.91 -14.63 18.64
C TYR A 365 8.40 -14.29 18.73
N SER A 366 8.77 -13.11 19.26
CA SER A 366 10.16 -12.70 19.44
C SER A 366 10.86 -13.56 20.50
N ASN A 367 10.14 -13.98 21.55
CA ASN A 367 10.64 -14.89 22.57
C ASN A 367 10.73 -16.34 22.07
N LEU A 368 9.82 -16.78 21.19
CA LEU A 368 9.94 -18.04 20.44
C LEU A 368 11.10 -17.99 19.43
N ALA A 369 11.31 -16.83 18.79
CA ALA A 369 12.39 -16.58 17.84
C ALA A 369 13.77 -16.48 18.49
N ASN A 370 13.86 -16.13 19.77
CA ASN A 370 15.11 -16.25 20.54
C ASN A 370 15.56 -17.71 20.72
N GLY A 371 14.64 -18.69 20.56
CA GLY A 371 14.96 -20.11 20.40
C GLY A 371 15.39 -20.51 18.98
N ILE A 372 15.33 -19.59 18.01
CA ILE A 372 15.71 -19.76 16.58
C ILE A 372 17.15 -19.24 16.35
N SER A 373 17.97 -19.16 17.40
CA SER A 373 19.40 -18.80 17.30
C SER A 373 20.22 -19.81 16.47
N GLY A 374 19.64 -20.95 16.07
CA GLY A 374 20.27 -21.97 15.21
C GLY A 374 19.88 -21.97 13.72
N ALA A 375 18.98 -21.09 13.25
CA ALA A 375 18.45 -21.16 11.87
C ALA A 375 18.79 -19.95 10.98
N PHE A 376 19.79 -19.17 11.37
CA PHE A 376 20.37 -18.13 10.52
C PHE A 376 21.56 -18.73 9.77
N VAL A 377 21.28 -19.30 8.61
CA VAL A 377 22.29 -19.72 7.62
C VAL A 377 22.07 -18.90 6.37
N VAL A 378 23.07 -18.09 6.02
CA VAL A 378 23.14 -17.39 4.73
C VAL A 378 24.09 -18.20 3.89
N GLN A 379 23.63 -18.78 2.78
CA GLN A 379 24.49 -19.45 1.80
C GLN A 379 24.87 -18.46 0.70
N TYR A 380 26.14 -18.52 0.27
CA TYR A 380 26.68 -17.72 -0.83
C TYR A 380 26.63 -18.48 -2.14
#